data_AF-A0A839MZ11-F1
#
_entry.id   AF-A0A839MZ11-F1
#
_cell.length_a   1.000
_cell.length_b   1.000
_cell.length_c   1.000
_cell.angle_alpha   90.00
_cell.angle_beta   90.00
_cell.angle_gamma   90.00
#
_symmetry.space_group_name_H-M   'P 1'
#
loop_
_entity.id
_entity.type
_entity.pdbx_description
1 polymer ?
#
loop_
_entity_poly.entity_id
_entity_poly.type
_entity_poly.pdbx_seq_one_letter_code
_entity_poly.pdbx_strand_id
1 'polypeptide(L)'
;MSHFLDRSEINDRLADTPWQDVDVTPQIASTNDELMRDPRPWRALLTDNQTEGRGRVDRSWVVPPGRSIALSATLPLPQDATRWGWVPLLVGVAVRRAVRNLTGASIGLKWPNDVLARADARQPWGKLAGILCNASGGAEPTVVAGIGINVHQERDELPVDNATSLHLIGHDVRCEDLAVGVLQELAAVQQEWGGPELDDVYRSACVTIGQQVRVELSEDDAVSGEALDVDPMGRLLVDTPSGPVPHAVGDVIHIRPGESTVPPEPSPRERAAFVDALEQRLLGSPRTLRRADVARSAGVTTDETRRLWRALGFVNARDEDTVFTEADVKATRSVARTIRDGALDEATVLGLARAVGRSTDRLAMWSLQVITDMVIGSDTLGVDSRVARLAAERAVDVADDLSPLIDYVWRRSLAVAISRLIADSEPESHIGVIRTIGFADLVNFTQLTRQLNERELAVLVQRFESLASDIVAAHGGAIVKTIGDEVLFSHTTVEGATAIAFDLLDQAAADDLIPRMRVGLATGRVLARLGDVYGNTVNRAARLTGAASPGTVLADTDVASALAGRTDVRAVAREAIHLAGIGEITSWVLSRRRGN
;
A
#
# COMPACT_ATOMS: atom_id res chain seq x y z
N MET A 1 11.23 52.00 -9.98
CA MET A 1 10.47 53.04 -10.70
C MET A 1 9.04 52.57 -10.74
N SER A 2 8.05 53.36 -10.30
CA SER A 2 6.63 53.01 -10.44
C SER A 2 6.28 53.04 -11.92
N HIS A 3 6.21 51.87 -12.55
CA HIS A 3 5.71 51.73 -13.92
C HIS A 3 4.18 51.71 -13.83
N PHE A 4 3.52 52.60 -14.56
CA PHE A 4 2.07 52.56 -14.73
C PHE A 4 1.77 51.70 -15.96
N LEU A 5 0.65 50.96 -15.93
CA LEU A 5 0.24 50.10 -17.03
C LEU A 5 -0.03 50.92 -18.32
N ASP A 6 0.56 50.51 -19.43
CA ASP A 6 0.33 51.13 -20.75
C ASP A 6 -0.86 50.48 -21.47
N ARG A 7 -1.98 51.22 -21.57
CA ARG A 7 -3.18 50.76 -22.27
C ARG A 7 -2.93 50.44 -23.75
N SER A 8 -2.13 51.25 -24.45
CA SER A 8 -1.91 51.05 -25.89
C SER A 8 -1.10 49.78 -26.12
N GLU A 9 -0.03 49.57 -25.35
CA GLU A 9 0.80 48.35 -25.45
C GLU A 9 -0.02 47.09 -25.20
N ILE A 10 -0.87 47.09 -24.15
CA ILE A 10 -1.71 45.94 -23.82
C ILE A 10 -2.72 45.65 -24.93
N ASN A 11 -3.39 46.68 -25.47
CA ASN A 11 -4.36 46.50 -26.57
C ASN A 11 -3.69 45.99 -27.85
N ASP A 12 -2.53 46.54 -28.23
CA ASP A 12 -1.80 46.11 -29.43
C ASP A 12 -1.40 44.63 -29.35
N ARG A 13 -1.00 44.16 -28.17
CA ARG A 13 -0.61 42.75 -27.94
C ARG A 13 -1.78 41.77 -27.84
N LEU A 14 -2.99 42.28 -27.61
CA LEU A 14 -4.21 41.49 -27.52
C LEU A 14 -5.09 41.60 -28.78
N ALA A 15 -4.66 42.32 -29.81
CA ALA A 15 -5.44 42.57 -31.01
C ALA A 15 -5.94 41.30 -31.74
N ASP A 16 -5.17 40.21 -31.69
CA ASP A 16 -5.51 38.92 -32.32
C ASP A 16 -6.23 37.94 -31.36
N THR A 17 -6.74 38.44 -30.23
CA THR A 17 -7.43 37.63 -29.21
C THR A 17 -8.92 37.99 -29.12
N PRO A 18 -9.74 37.21 -28.40
CA PRO A 18 -11.15 37.54 -28.24
C PRO A 18 -11.44 38.84 -27.47
N TRP A 19 -10.46 39.43 -26.77
CA TRP A 19 -10.63 40.63 -25.94
C TRP A 19 -10.99 41.86 -26.78
N GLN A 20 -12.20 42.39 -26.61
CA GLN A 20 -12.76 43.46 -27.44
C GLN A 20 -12.62 44.85 -26.82
N ASP A 21 -12.52 44.92 -25.48
CA ASP A 21 -12.49 46.16 -24.72
C ASP A 21 -11.58 45.99 -23.50
N VAL A 22 -10.31 46.35 -23.65
CA VAL A 22 -9.32 46.32 -22.56
C VAL A 22 -8.98 47.75 -22.15
N ASP A 23 -9.38 48.10 -20.93
CA ASP A 23 -9.15 49.43 -20.37
C ASP A 23 -8.19 49.37 -19.18
N VAL A 24 -7.47 50.48 -18.98
CA VAL A 24 -6.52 50.67 -17.89
C VAL A 24 -6.84 52.00 -17.23
N THR A 25 -7.15 51.98 -15.94
CA THR A 25 -7.38 53.19 -15.15
C THR A 25 -6.27 53.40 -14.12
N PRO A 26 -5.75 54.63 -13.96
CA PRO A 26 -4.73 54.92 -12.93
C PRO A 26 -5.20 54.59 -11.51
N GLN A 27 -6.50 54.74 -11.23
CA GLN A 27 -7.09 54.45 -9.93
C GLN A 27 -8.59 54.16 -10.05
N ILE A 28 -9.08 53.19 -9.26
CA ILE A 28 -10.51 52.89 -9.13
C ILE A 28 -10.84 52.28 -7.76
N ALA A 29 -12.11 52.37 -7.34
CA ALA A 29 -12.59 51.72 -6.13
C ALA A 29 -12.48 50.19 -6.24
N SER A 30 -13.14 49.57 -7.23
CA SER A 30 -13.13 48.12 -7.46
C SER A 30 -13.29 47.84 -8.94
N THR A 31 -12.33 47.11 -9.53
CA THR A 31 -12.38 46.67 -10.93
C THR A 31 -13.53 45.69 -11.17
N ASN A 32 -13.85 44.83 -10.20
CA ASN A 32 -14.98 43.90 -10.27
C ASN A 32 -16.31 44.65 -10.30
N ASP A 33 -16.51 45.61 -9.39
CA ASP A 33 -17.78 46.34 -9.28
C ASP A 33 -18.06 47.18 -10.54
N GLU A 34 -17.00 47.71 -11.18
CA GLU A 34 -17.13 48.44 -12.44
C GLU A 34 -17.58 47.52 -13.59
N LEU A 35 -16.92 46.38 -13.76
CA LEU A 35 -17.30 45.43 -14.82
C LEU A 35 -18.65 44.76 -14.55
N MET A 36 -19.07 44.61 -13.30
CA MET A 36 -20.41 44.11 -12.95
C MET A 36 -21.54 45.04 -13.38
N ARG A 37 -21.29 46.33 -13.64
CA ARG A 37 -22.31 47.27 -14.16
C ARG A 37 -22.66 47.01 -15.63
N ASP A 38 -21.70 46.48 -16.41
CA ASP A 38 -21.87 46.12 -17.82
C ASP A 38 -21.10 44.81 -18.12
N PRO A 39 -21.61 43.65 -17.67
CA PRO A 39 -20.92 42.37 -17.71
C PRO A 39 -21.09 41.70 -19.08
N ARG A 40 -20.77 42.41 -20.16
CA ARG A 40 -20.65 41.82 -21.51
C ARG A 40 -19.34 41.02 -21.59
N PRO A 41 -19.32 39.83 -22.22
CA PRO A 41 -18.12 39.01 -22.28
C PRO A 41 -16.98 39.70 -23.04
N TRP A 42 -15.75 39.24 -22.78
CA TRP A 42 -14.52 39.64 -23.46
C TRP A 42 -14.08 41.10 -23.27
N ARG A 43 -14.44 41.67 -22.12
CA ARG A 43 -13.91 42.94 -21.60
C ARG A 43 -12.92 42.67 -20.46
N ALA A 44 -11.93 43.55 -20.31
CA ALA A 44 -11.03 43.54 -19.18
C ALA A 44 -10.75 44.96 -18.68
N LEU A 45 -10.63 45.11 -17.36
CA LEU A 45 -10.31 46.37 -16.71
C LEU A 45 -9.15 46.14 -15.75
N LEU A 46 -8.10 46.92 -15.92
CA LEU A 46 -6.90 46.88 -15.09
C LEU A 46 -6.71 48.20 -14.36
N THR A 47 -6.11 48.14 -13.18
CA THR A 47 -5.69 49.34 -12.47
C THR A 47 -4.39 49.12 -11.72
N ASP A 48 -3.61 50.19 -11.61
CA ASP A 48 -2.42 50.25 -10.76
C ASP A 48 -2.75 50.55 -9.30
N ASN A 49 -3.94 51.09 -9.02
CA ASN A 49 -4.33 51.52 -7.67
C ASN A 49 -5.80 51.23 -7.40
N GLN A 50 -6.06 50.15 -6.65
CA GLN A 50 -7.42 49.78 -6.23
C GLN A 50 -7.64 50.12 -4.76
N THR A 51 -8.60 51.00 -4.47
CA THR A 51 -8.79 51.57 -3.13
C THR A 51 -9.85 50.86 -2.27
N GLU A 52 -10.81 50.18 -2.89
CA GLU A 52 -11.94 49.50 -2.22
C GLU A 52 -12.10 48.06 -2.73
N GLY A 53 -10.99 47.42 -3.11
CA GLY A 53 -11.00 46.05 -3.60
C GLY A 53 -11.50 45.06 -2.55
N ARG A 54 -12.24 44.05 -3.00
CA ARG A 54 -12.80 43.01 -2.13
C ARG A 54 -12.18 41.65 -2.44
N GLY A 55 -11.89 40.91 -1.38
CA GLY A 55 -11.75 39.47 -1.41
C GLY A 55 -13.06 38.79 -1.02
N ARG A 56 -13.02 37.46 -0.83
CA ARG A 56 -14.15 36.72 -0.27
C ARG A 56 -14.43 37.14 1.17
N VAL A 57 -15.70 37.05 1.59
CA VAL A 57 -16.16 37.34 2.95
C VAL A 57 -15.78 38.77 3.40
N ASP A 58 -15.98 39.75 2.50
CA ASP A 58 -15.74 41.19 2.70
C ASP A 58 -14.33 41.58 3.19
N ARG A 59 -13.32 40.72 2.97
CA ARG A 59 -11.92 41.10 3.25
C ARG A 59 -11.46 42.17 2.28
N SER A 60 -10.79 43.22 2.78
CA SER A 60 -10.24 44.27 1.92
C SER A 60 -8.99 43.79 1.18
N TRP A 61 -8.91 44.08 -0.11
CA TRP A 61 -7.72 43.92 -0.93
C TRP A 61 -7.35 45.26 -1.59
N VAL A 62 -6.35 45.93 -1.04
CA VAL A 62 -5.86 47.24 -1.51
C VAL A 62 -4.55 47.04 -2.27
N VAL A 63 -4.40 47.77 -3.38
CA VAL A 63 -3.23 47.67 -4.26
C VAL A 63 -2.51 49.03 -4.29
N PRO A 64 -1.30 49.15 -3.71
CA PRO A 64 -0.52 50.37 -3.84
C PRO A 64 0.00 50.55 -5.29
N PRO A 65 0.04 51.79 -5.81
CA PRO A 65 0.44 52.11 -7.19
C PRO A 65 1.71 51.41 -7.66
N GLY A 66 1.62 50.66 -8.77
CA GLY A 66 2.77 50.10 -9.49
C GLY A 66 3.49 48.96 -8.77
N ARG A 67 2.89 48.35 -7.75
CA ARG A 67 3.47 47.22 -7.01
C ARG A 67 2.75 45.88 -7.26
N SER A 68 1.49 45.92 -7.66
CA SER A 68 0.64 44.74 -7.93
C SER A 68 -0.32 45.01 -9.08
N ILE A 69 -0.89 43.94 -9.61
CA ILE A 69 -1.92 44.03 -10.65
C ILE A 69 -3.28 43.74 -10.02
N ALA A 70 -4.22 44.68 -10.17
CA ALA A 70 -5.65 44.41 -10.03
C ALA A 70 -6.26 44.37 -11.43
N LEU A 71 -6.74 43.18 -11.82
CA LEU A 71 -7.33 42.91 -13.12
C LEU A 71 -8.69 42.26 -12.92
N SER A 72 -9.71 42.78 -13.60
CA SER A 72 -11.00 42.09 -13.71
C SER A 72 -11.29 41.78 -15.16
N ALA A 73 -11.86 40.61 -15.44
CA ALA A 73 -12.18 40.18 -16.78
C ALA A 73 -13.57 39.55 -16.85
N THR A 74 -14.36 39.94 -17.84
CA THR A 74 -15.68 39.36 -18.13
C THR A 74 -15.54 38.20 -19.11
N LEU A 75 -16.03 37.02 -18.77
CA LEU A 75 -15.94 35.80 -19.58
C LEU A 75 -17.30 35.11 -19.68
N PRO A 76 -17.66 34.52 -20.83
CA PRO A 76 -18.92 33.79 -20.96
C PRO A 76 -18.89 32.51 -20.11
N LEU A 77 -19.88 32.33 -19.23
CA LEU A 77 -20.00 31.15 -18.38
C LEU A 77 -20.39 29.91 -19.19
N PRO A 78 -20.03 28.70 -18.72
CA PRO A 78 -20.56 27.46 -19.27
C PRO A 78 -22.10 27.46 -19.22
N GLN A 79 -22.74 26.95 -20.28
CA GLN A 79 -24.20 26.78 -20.32
C GLN A 79 -24.68 25.83 -19.21
N ASP A 80 -23.88 24.81 -18.89
CA ASP A 80 -24.15 23.91 -17.78
C ASP A 80 -23.78 24.59 -16.45
N ALA A 81 -24.81 24.94 -15.67
CA ALA A 81 -24.66 25.57 -14.37
C ALA A 81 -23.91 24.69 -13.35
N THR A 82 -23.86 23.37 -13.53
CA THR A 82 -23.10 22.47 -12.64
C THR A 82 -21.59 22.69 -12.72
N ARG A 83 -21.11 23.29 -13.82
CA ARG A 83 -19.69 23.65 -14.02
C ARG A 83 -19.30 25.00 -13.43
N TRP A 84 -20.24 25.78 -12.91
CA TRP A 84 -19.92 27.12 -12.38
C TRP A 84 -18.98 27.06 -11.17
N GLY A 85 -19.00 25.97 -10.39
CA GLY A 85 -18.06 25.76 -9.29
C GLY A 85 -16.59 25.66 -9.72
N TRP A 86 -16.32 25.27 -10.97
CA TRP A 86 -14.97 25.18 -11.53
C TRP A 86 -14.39 26.52 -11.98
N VAL A 87 -15.23 27.52 -12.24
CA VAL A 87 -14.80 28.81 -12.81
C VAL A 87 -13.66 29.47 -12.02
N PRO A 88 -13.74 29.67 -10.69
CA PRO A 88 -12.61 30.25 -9.94
C PRO A 88 -11.35 29.37 -9.96
N LEU A 89 -11.52 28.05 -10.03
CA LEU A 89 -10.43 27.07 -10.08
C LEU A 89 -9.66 27.19 -11.40
N LEU A 90 -10.40 27.29 -12.50
CA LEU A 90 -9.85 27.40 -13.86
C LEU A 90 -9.26 28.79 -14.14
N VAL A 91 -9.81 29.86 -13.55
CA VAL A 91 -9.12 31.17 -13.51
C VAL A 91 -7.76 31.03 -12.81
N GLY A 92 -7.68 30.23 -11.73
CA GLY A 92 -6.41 29.88 -11.09
C GLY A 92 -5.44 29.15 -12.02
N VAL A 93 -5.93 28.21 -12.83
CA VAL A 93 -5.13 27.53 -13.86
C VAL A 93 -4.55 28.52 -14.87
N ALA A 94 -5.36 29.48 -15.34
CA ALA A 94 -4.91 30.51 -16.29
C ALA A 94 -3.79 31.38 -15.69
N VAL A 95 -3.98 31.89 -14.47
CA VAL A 95 -2.94 32.67 -13.77
C VAL A 95 -1.67 31.84 -13.57
N ARG A 96 -1.83 30.57 -13.19
CA ARG A 96 -0.70 29.64 -13.04
C ARG A 96 0.07 29.47 -14.35
N ARG A 97 -0.61 29.24 -15.48
CA ARG A 97 0.05 29.07 -16.79
C ARG A 97 0.80 30.34 -17.17
N ALA A 98 0.17 31.51 -17.04
CA ALA A 98 0.77 32.80 -17.37
C ALA A 98 2.06 33.06 -16.55
N VAL A 99 1.98 32.90 -15.22
CA VAL A 99 3.14 33.11 -14.35
C VAL A 99 4.25 32.11 -14.64
N ARG A 100 3.93 30.82 -14.81
CA ARG A 100 4.93 29.79 -15.11
C ARG A 100 5.62 30.03 -16.45
N ASN A 101 4.89 30.47 -17.47
CA ASN A 101 5.45 30.76 -18.80
C ASN A 101 6.43 31.94 -18.75
N LEU A 102 6.17 32.94 -17.91
CA LEU A 102 7.03 34.12 -17.78
C LEU A 102 8.25 33.89 -16.86
N THR A 103 8.11 33.05 -15.84
CA THR A 103 9.11 32.98 -14.73
C THR A 103 9.77 31.61 -14.54
N GLY A 104 9.11 30.53 -14.97
CA GLY A 104 9.50 29.17 -14.60
C GLY A 104 9.25 28.82 -13.12
N ALA A 105 8.64 29.72 -12.33
CA ALA A 105 8.44 29.55 -10.90
C ALA A 105 7.58 28.32 -10.55
N SER A 106 7.75 27.82 -9.32
CA SER A 106 6.85 26.81 -8.76
C SER A 106 5.54 27.45 -8.34
N ILE A 107 4.47 27.16 -9.08
CA ILE A 107 3.12 27.70 -8.84
C ILE A 107 2.14 26.58 -8.52
N GLY A 108 1.48 26.71 -7.36
CA GLY A 108 0.46 25.81 -6.85
C GLY A 108 -0.90 26.51 -6.76
N LEU A 109 -1.96 25.74 -6.67
CA LEU A 109 -3.33 26.23 -6.52
C LEU A 109 -3.86 25.79 -5.15
N LYS A 110 -4.49 26.71 -4.44
CA LYS A 110 -5.17 26.40 -3.18
C LYS A 110 -6.66 26.63 -3.38
N TRP A 111 -7.43 25.57 -3.17
CA TRP A 111 -8.88 25.63 -3.27
C TRP A 111 -9.44 26.63 -2.24
N PRO A 112 -10.45 27.45 -2.57
CA PRO A 112 -11.10 27.52 -3.87
C PRO A 112 -10.57 28.63 -4.81
N ASN A 113 -9.66 29.49 -4.37
CA ASN A 113 -9.45 30.76 -5.08
C ASN A 113 -8.09 31.44 -4.88
N ASP A 114 -7.10 30.71 -4.37
CA ASP A 114 -5.77 31.27 -4.10
C ASP A 114 -4.72 30.63 -5.01
N VAL A 115 -3.86 31.46 -5.61
CA VAL A 115 -2.68 31.00 -6.33
C VAL A 115 -1.48 31.16 -5.41
N LEU A 116 -0.69 30.10 -5.27
CA LEU A 116 0.47 30.06 -4.39
C LEU A 116 1.77 30.00 -5.19
N ALA A 117 2.84 30.57 -4.65
CA ALA A 117 4.17 30.49 -5.22
C ALA A 117 5.25 30.22 -4.16
N ARG A 118 6.36 29.64 -4.58
CA ARG A 118 7.55 29.43 -3.77
C ARG A 118 8.81 29.53 -4.63
N ALA A 119 9.90 30.03 -4.06
CA ALA A 119 11.18 30.15 -4.76
C ALA A 119 11.82 28.79 -5.05
N ASP A 120 11.69 27.83 -4.12
CA ASP A 120 12.20 26.47 -4.28
C ASP A 120 11.33 25.44 -3.53
N ALA A 121 11.58 24.15 -3.77
CA ALA A 121 10.77 23.07 -3.21
C ALA A 121 10.85 22.90 -1.68
N ARG A 122 11.87 23.48 -1.04
CA ARG A 122 12.09 23.43 0.42
C ARG A 122 11.43 24.60 1.14
N GLN A 123 11.06 25.66 0.43
CA GLN A 123 10.35 26.80 1.00
C GLN A 123 8.84 26.56 1.08
N PRO A 124 8.17 27.12 2.10
CA PRO A 124 6.72 27.03 2.21
C PRO A 124 6.05 27.79 1.07
N TRP A 125 4.84 27.36 0.72
CA TRP A 125 4.00 28.09 -0.21
C TRP A 125 3.57 29.44 0.37
N GLY A 126 3.74 30.51 -0.40
CA GLY A 126 3.18 31.83 -0.10
C GLY A 126 2.05 32.19 -1.05
N LYS A 127 1.02 32.90 -0.57
CA LYS A 127 -0.09 33.37 -1.42
C LYS A 127 0.36 34.48 -2.37
N LEU A 128 0.36 34.18 -3.67
CA LEU A 128 0.77 35.09 -4.74
C LEU A 128 -0.41 35.88 -5.31
N ALA A 129 -1.55 35.24 -5.50
CA ALA A 129 -2.73 35.88 -6.05
C ALA A 129 -4.02 35.41 -5.37
N GLY A 130 -5.03 36.27 -5.39
CA GLY A 130 -6.40 35.96 -4.98
C GLY A 130 -7.38 36.16 -6.13
N ILE A 131 -8.35 35.26 -6.23
CA ILE A 131 -9.38 35.26 -7.26
C ILE A 131 -10.76 35.51 -6.63
N LEU A 132 -11.56 36.35 -7.27
CA LEU A 132 -12.95 36.61 -6.90
C LEU A 132 -13.83 36.61 -8.14
N CYS A 133 -14.67 35.58 -8.28
CA CYS A 133 -15.60 35.46 -9.39
C CYS A 133 -17.01 35.88 -8.94
N ASN A 134 -17.62 36.83 -9.66
CA ASN A 134 -19.02 37.20 -9.52
C ASN A 134 -19.77 36.82 -10.80
N ALA A 135 -20.80 35.98 -10.68
CA ALA A 135 -21.64 35.63 -11.81
C ALA A 135 -22.74 36.70 -12.01
N SER A 136 -23.01 37.03 -13.26
CA SER A 136 -24.18 37.81 -13.68
C SER A 136 -25.12 36.92 -14.49
N GLY A 137 -26.37 36.84 -14.05
CA GLY A 137 -27.42 36.04 -14.70
C GLY A 137 -28.01 36.74 -15.94
N GLY A 138 -28.63 35.96 -16.82
CA GLY A 138 -29.24 36.45 -18.05
C GLY A 138 -29.40 35.34 -19.09
N ALA A 139 -29.81 35.70 -20.31
CA ALA A 139 -29.86 34.75 -21.44
C ALA A 139 -28.45 34.25 -21.84
N GLU A 140 -27.44 35.10 -21.64
CA GLU A 140 -26.01 34.78 -21.81
C GLU A 140 -25.31 34.98 -20.45
N PRO A 141 -25.18 33.93 -19.62
CA PRO A 141 -24.56 34.06 -18.31
C PRO A 141 -23.09 34.43 -18.47
N THR A 142 -22.63 35.40 -17.68
CA THR A 142 -21.24 35.92 -17.72
C THR A 142 -20.66 35.94 -16.32
N VAL A 143 -19.36 35.70 -16.20
CA VAL A 143 -18.61 35.86 -14.95
C VAL A 143 -17.67 37.05 -15.05
N VAL A 144 -17.64 37.87 -14.00
CA VAL A 144 -16.58 38.84 -13.76
C VAL A 144 -15.56 38.18 -12.85
N ALA A 145 -14.39 37.86 -13.39
CA ALA A 145 -13.27 37.26 -12.68
C ALA A 145 -12.26 38.34 -12.28
N GLY A 146 -12.27 38.70 -11.00
CA GLY A 146 -11.31 39.59 -10.37
C GLY A 146 -10.07 38.84 -9.92
N ILE A 147 -8.90 39.36 -10.27
CA ILE A 147 -7.60 38.75 -10.06
C ILE A 147 -6.67 39.82 -9.48
N GLY A 148 -6.28 39.64 -8.23
CA GLY A 148 -5.25 40.44 -7.58
C GLY A 148 -3.95 39.66 -7.51
N ILE A 149 -2.88 40.14 -8.16
CA ILE A 149 -1.57 39.46 -8.19
C ILE A 149 -0.50 40.33 -7.55
N ASN A 150 0.24 39.76 -6.61
CA ASN A 150 1.39 40.40 -5.99
C ASN A 150 2.61 40.27 -6.89
N VAL A 151 3.14 41.40 -7.40
CA VAL A 151 4.24 41.40 -8.37
C VAL A 151 5.52 41.88 -7.72
N HIS A 152 5.57 43.15 -7.34
CA HIS A 152 6.77 43.81 -6.84
C HIS A 152 6.77 44.05 -5.33
N GLN A 153 5.67 43.76 -4.62
CA GLN A 153 5.58 44.06 -3.19
C GLN A 153 6.69 43.41 -2.35
N GLU A 154 7.19 44.16 -1.38
CA GLU A 154 8.05 43.69 -0.31
C GLU A 154 7.23 43.07 0.83
N ARG A 155 7.92 42.41 1.76
CA ARG A 155 7.25 41.64 2.83
C ARG A 155 6.33 42.48 3.71
N ASP A 156 6.69 43.73 3.98
CA ASP A 156 5.94 44.68 4.81
C ASP A 156 4.75 45.35 4.10
N GLU A 157 4.67 45.23 2.77
CA GLU A 157 3.56 45.75 1.96
C GLU A 157 2.47 44.70 1.68
N LEU A 158 2.70 43.45 2.07
CA LEU A 158 1.76 42.35 1.82
C LEU A 158 0.63 42.32 2.87
N PRO A 159 -0.61 41.97 2.47
CA PRO A 159 -1.78 42.09 3.34
C PRO A 159 -1.87 41.01 4.43
N VAL A 160 -1.10 39.92 4.31
CA VAL A 160 -1.10 38.78 5.24
C VAL A 160 0.29 38.17 5.34
N ASP A 161 0.66 37.65 6.52
CA ASP A 161 2.01 37.11 6.80
C ASP A 161 2.41 35.94 5.88
N ASN A 162 1.44 35.18 5.38
CA ASN A 162 1.66 34.05 4.49
C ASN A 162 1.57 34.42 3.00
N ALA A 163 1.45 35.70 2.64
CA ALA A 163 1.53 36.13 1.25
C ALA A 163 2.98 36.18 0.74
N THR A 164 3.12 36.17 -0.58
CA THR A 164 4.37 36.38 -1.30
C THR A 164 4.12 37.24 -2.54
N SER A 165 5.18 37.66 -3.21
CA SER A 165 5.17 38.37 -4.49
C SER A 165 6.17 37.72 -5.45
N LEU A 166 6.07 38.00 -6.76
CA LEU A 166 7.07 37.53 -7.73
C LEU A 166 8.47 38.04 -7.36
N HIS A 167 8.58 39.28 -6.89
CA HIS A 167 9.82 39.88 -6.44
C HIS A 167 10.45 39.11 -5.26
N LEU A 168 9.68 38.78 -4.23
CA LEU A 168 10.18 38.06 -3.05
C LEU A 168 10.66 36.64 -3.36
N ILE A 169 10.14 36.02 -4.43
CA ILE A 169 10.63 34.71 -4.90
C ILE A 169 11.74 34.82 -5.94
N GLY A 170 12.26 36.02 -6.21
CA GLY A 170 13.42 36.26 -7.05
C GLY A 170 13.12 36.47 -8.54
N HIS A 171 11.88 36.80 -8.90
CA HIS A 171 11.49 37.08 -10.27
C HIS A 171 11.11 38.56 -10.45
N ASP A 172 11.71 39.21 -11.44
CA ASP A 172 11.36 40.56 -11.86
C ASP A 172 10.61 40.48 -13.19
N VAL A 173 9.32 40.83 -13.18
CA VAL A 173 8.41 40.68 -14.32
C VAL A 173 7.70 42.01 -14.55
N ARG A 174 7.63 42.46 -15.81
CA ARG A 174 6.84 43.66 -16.16
C ARG A 174 5.35 43.38 -15.96
N CYS A 175 4.63 44.34 -15.38
CA CYS A 175 3.21 44.17 -15.11
C CYS A 175 2.39 43.99 -16.39
N GLU A 176 2.77 44.63 -17.50
CA GLU A 176 2.13 44.47 -18.81
C GLU A 176 2.29 43.06 -19.36
N ASP A 177 3.49 42.47 -19.23
CA ASP A 177 3.77 41.10 -19.68
C ASP A 177 2.91 40.10 -18.92
N LEU A 178 2.77 40.30 -17.61
CA LEU A 178 1.93 39.46 -16.77
C LEU A 178 0.44 39.66 -17.07
N ALA A 179 -0.03 40.90 -17.21
CA ALA A 179 -1.40 41.22 -17.57
C ALA A 179 -1.82 40.60 -18.90
N VAL A 180 -1.02 40.80 -19.95
CA VAL A 180 -1.25 40.22 -21.28
C VAL A 180 -1.22 38.69 -21.20
N GLY A 181 -0.23 38.11 -20.52
CA GLY A 181 -0.13 36.66 -20.37
C GLY A 181 -1.34 36.06 -19.65
N VAL A 182 -1.83 36.70 -18.58
CA VAL A 182 -3.04 36.26 -17.86
C VAL A 182 -4.27 36.34 -18.76
N LEU A 183 -4.46 37.44 -19.51
CA LEU A 183 -5.60 37.59 -20.42
C LEU A 183 -5.57 36.57 -21.57
N GLN A 184 -4.40 36.30 -22.15
CA GLN A 184 -4.24 35.27 -23.17
C GLN A 184 -4.58 33.87 -22.63
N GLU A 185 -4.06 33.52 -21.46
CA GLU A 185 -4.35 32.22 -20.82
C GLU A 185 -5.81 32.10 -20.37
N LEU A 186 -6.45 33.19 -19.92
CA LEU A 186 -7.88 33.19 -19.61
C LEU A 186 -8.71 32.90 -20.86
N ALA A 187 -8.37 33.50 -22.01
CA ALA A 187 -9.07 33.21 -23.26
C ALA A 187 -8.87 31.77 -23.73
N ALA A 188 -7.66 31.22 -23.58
CA ALA A 188 -7.38 29.82 -23.91
C ALA A 188 -8.14 28.84 -22.99
N VAL A 189 -8.03 29.03 -21.67
CA VAL A 189 -8.68 28.18 -20.67
C VAL A 189 -10.21 28.24 -20.79
N GLN A 190 -10.79 29.41 -21.14
CA GLN A 190 -12.23 29.56 -21.32
C GLN A 190 -12.77 28.65 -22.43
N GLN A 191 -12.02 28.44 -23.52
CA GLN A 191 -12.44 27.56 -24.62
C GLN A 191 -12.59 26.09 -24.19
N GLU A 192 -11.91 25.70 -23.11
CA GLU A 192 -11.83 24.33 -22.60
C GLU A 192 -12.65 24.11 -21.30
N TRP A 193 -13.37 25.12 -20.78
CA TRP A 193 -14.06 25.09 -19.47
C TRP A 193 -15.02 23.90 -19.23
N GLY A 194 -15.46 23.21 -20.29
CA GLY A 194 -16.31 22.02 -20.20
C GLY A 194 -15.57 20.67 -20.25
N GLY A 195 -14.26 20.65 -20.45
CA GLY A 195 -13.47 19.44 -20.66
C GLY A 195 -12.80 18.89 -19.39
N PRO A 196 -12.66 17.56 -19.26
CA PRO A 196 -12.03 16.93 -18.10
C PRO A 196 -10.51 17.20 -18.00
N GLU A 197 -9.85 17.52 -19.12
CA GLU A 197 -8.40 17.73 -19.16
C GLU A 197 -7.96 18.90 -18.27
N LEU A 198 -8.73 19.98 -18.23
CA LEU A 198 -8.44 21.13 -17.36
C LEU A 198 -8.67 20.80 -15.88
N ASP A 199 -9.65 19.94 -15.57
CA ASP A 199 -9.92 19.52 -14.20
C ASP A 199 -8.70 18.76 -13.64
N ASP A 200 -8.10 17.88 -14.45
CA ASP A 200 -6.89 17.13 -14.07
C ASP A 200 -5.65 18.03 -13.95
N VAL A 201 -5.54 19.04 -14.81
CA VAL A 201 -4.52 20.10 -14.66
C VAL A 201 -4.68 20.85 -13.34
N TYR A 202 -5.91 21.15 -12.93
CA TYR A 202 -6.18 21.78 -11.65
C TYR A 202 -5.83 20.83 -10.49
N ARG A 203 -6.36 19.60 -10.49
CA ARG A 203 -6.14 18.60 -9.42
C ARG A 203 -4.65 18.36 -9.18
N SER A 204 -3.87 18.16 -10.25
CA SER A 204 -2.43 17.94 -10.16
C SER A 204 -1.64 19.13 -9.61
N ALA A 205 -2.19 20.35 -9.71
CA ALA A 205 -1.59 21.57 -9.17
C ALA A 205 -2.19 22.00 -7.81
N CYS A 206 -3.26 21.35 -7.35
CA CYS A 206 -3.98 21.72 -6.15
C CYS A 206 -3.24 21.23 -4.90
N VAL A 207 -2.61 22.16 -4.17
CA VAL A 207 -1.86 21.83 -2.94
C VAL A 207 -2.77 21.53 -1.76
N THR A 208 -4.08 21.78 -1.89
CA THR A 208 -5.07 21.45 -0.86
C THR A 208 -5.33 19.96 -0.80
N ILE A 209 -5.28 19.26 -1.95
CA ILE A 209 -5.51 17.81 -2.03
C ILE A 209 -4.39 17.07 -1.27
N GLY A 210 -4.78 16.05 -0.51
CA GLY A 210 -3.91 15.27 0.38
C GLY A 210 -3.49 16.01 1.66
N GLN A 211 -4.05 17.19 1.94
CA GLN A 211 -3.80 17.90 3.20
C GLN A 211 -4.92 17.68 4.19
N GLN A 212 -4.58 17.69 5.47
CA GLN A 212 -5.56 17.88 6.54
C GLN A 212 -6.09 19.31 6.48
N VAL A 213 -7.40 19.44 6.45
CA VAL A 213 -8.08 20.73 6.30
C VAL A 213 -9.17 20.88 7.35
N ARG A 214 -9.38 22.13 7.76
CA ARG A 214 -10.57 22.56 8.48
C ARG A 214 -11.34 23.52 7.59
N VAL A 215 -12.53 23.10 7.17
CA VAL A 215 -13.47 23.83 6.33
C VAL A 215 -14.46 24.56 7.25
N GLU A 216 -14.34 25.87 7.36
CA GLU A 216 -15.26 26.74 8.11
C GLU A 216 -16.49 27.06 7.22
N LEU A 217 -17.69 26.65 7.64
CA LEU A 217 -18.97 26.89 6.96
C LEU A 217 -19.72 28.09 7.57
N SER A 218 -19.58 28.30 8.88
CA SER A 218 -20.06 29.48 9.63
C SER A 218 -19.11 29.80 10.80
N GLU A 219 -19.39 30.82 11.62
CA GLU A 219 -18.57 31.11 12.81
C GLU A 219 -18.52 29.93 13.80
N ASP A 220 -19.61 29.16 13.91
CA ASP A 220 -19.75 28.05 14.85
C ASP A 220 -19.70 26.66 14.20
N ASP A 221 -19.67 26.59 12.86
CA ASP A 221 -19.72 25.33 12.11
C ASP A 221 -18.46 25.11 11.27
N ALA A 222 -17.75 24.02 11.55
CA ALA A 222 -16.55 23.64 10.82
C ALA A 222 -16.42 22.12 10.70
N VAL A 223 -15.98 21.67 9.54
CA VAL A 223 -15.69 20.27 9.24
C VAL A 223 -14.17 20.09 9.11
N SER A 224 -13.63 19.10 9.82
CA SER A 224 -12.21 18.76 9.74
C SER A 224 -12.04 17.38 9.12
N GLY A 225 -11.02 17.23 8.27
CA GLY A 225 -10.75 15.98 7.58
C GLY A 225 -9.66 16.09 6.53
N GLU A 226 -9.40 15.01 5.80
CA GLU A 226 -8.45 15.01 4.69
C GLU A 226 -9.14 15.49 3.41
N ALA A 227 -8.56 16.44 2.69
CA ALA A 227 -9.03 16.82 1.37
C ALA A 227 -8.64 15.75 0.34
N LEU A 228 -9.60 14.92 -0.08
CA LEU A 228 -9.36 13.78 -0.96
C LEU A 228 -9.22 14.18 -2.43
N ASP A 229 -10.13 15.02 -2.92
CA ASP A 229 -10.21 15.40 -4.33
C ASP A 229 -11.11 16.64 -4.54
N VAL A 230 -11.19 17.13 -5.78
CA VAL A 230 -12.22 18.05 -6.25
C VAL A 230 -13.14 17.31 -7.21
N ASP A 231 -14.43 17.24 -6.86
CA ASP A 231 -15.43 16.48 -7.61
C ASP A 231 -15.79 17.12 -8.97
N PRO A 232 -16.58 16.44 -9.83
CA PRO A 232 -16.95 16.98 -11.15
C PRO A 232 -17.70 18.32 -11.13
N MET A 233 -18.23 18.75 -9.98
CA MET A 233 -18.92 20.04 -9.81
C MET A 233 -17.99 21.14 -9.25
N GLY A 234 -16.71 20.84 -8.98
CA GLY A 234 -15.73 21.79 -8.44
C GLY A 234 -15.77 21.89 -6.91
N ARG A 235 -16.42 20.93 -6.23
CA ARG A 235 -16.53 20.89 -4.76
C ARG A 235 -15.37 20.11 -4.17
N LEU A 236 -14.86 20.56 -3.02
CA LEU A 236 -13.81 19.84 -2.30
C LEU A 236 -14.41 18.66 -1.54
N LEU A 237 -13.94 17.45 -1.82
CA LEU A 237 -14.29 16.24 -1.06
C LEU A 237 -13.40 16.15 0.18
N VAL A 238 -14.00 16.18 1.36
CA VAL A 238 -13.29 16.05 2.64
C VAL A 238 -13.69 14.74 3.31
N ASP A 239 -12.70 13.91 3.64
CA ASP A 239 -12.93 12.67 4.38
C ASP A 239 -13.20 12.96 5.85
N THR A 240 -14.39 12.60 6.31
CA THR A 240 -14.81 12.80 7.70
C THR A 240 -15.02 11.44 8.36
N PRO A 241 -15.16 11.36 9.70
CA PRO A 241 -15.51 10.09 10.38
C PRO A 241 -16.82 9.45 9.89
N SER A 242 -17.68 10.19 9.21
CA SER A 242 -18.94 9.70 8.62
C SER A 242 -18.84 9.39 7.12
N GLY A 243 -17.63 9.48 6.54
CA GLY A 243 -17.34 9.32 5.13
C GLY A 243 -17.05 10.64 4.38
N PRO A 244 -16.79 10.58 3.06
CA PRO A 244 -16.49 11.76 2.25
C PRO A 244 -17.67 12.72 2.11
N VAL A 245 -17.45 14.01 2.40
CA VAL A 245 -18.45 15.07 2.32
C VAL A 245 -18.02 16.13 1.28
N PRO A 246 -18.85 16.47 0.28
CA PRO A 246 -18.55 17.53 -0.68
C PRO A 246 -18.86 18.93 -0.12
N HIS A 247 -17.92 19.87 -0.28
CA HIS A 247 -18.07 21.27 0.11
C HIS A 247 -18.00 22.20 -1.10
N ALA A 248 -19.08 22.98 -1.32
CA ALA A 248 -19.14 23.92 -2.43
C ALA A 248 -18.44 25.24 -2.09
N VAL A 249 -17.89 25.88 -3.13
CA VAL A 249 -17.20 27.17 -3.02
C VAL A 249 -18.09 28.25 -2.38
N GLY A 250 -19.41 28.21 -2.56
CA GLY A 250 -20.34 29.18 -1.96
C GLY A 250 -20.53 29.03 -0.45
N ASP A 251 -20.38 27.81 0.06
CA ASP A 251 -20.72 27.47 1.45
C ASP A 251 -19.51 27.58 2.39
N VAL A 252 -18.30 27.73 1.85
CA VAL A 252 -17.06 27.77 2.63
C VAL A 252 -16.59 29.20 2.88
N ILE A 253 -16.48 29.58 4.15
CA ILE A 253 -15.90 30.84 4.60
C ILE A 253 -14.38 30.80 4.50
N HIS A 254 -13.75 29.76 5.05
CA HIS A 254 -12.29 29.61 5.03
C HIS A 254 -11.89 28.14 5.07
N ILE A 255 -10.77 27.82 4.40
CA ILE A 255 -10.05 26.58 4.57
C ILE A 255 -8.67 26.82 5.19
N ARG A 256 -8.43 26.22 6.35
CA ARG A 256 -7.15 26.29 7.07
C ARG A 256 -6.48 24.91 7.07
N PRO A 257 -5.13 24.85 7.13
CA PRO A 257 -4.47 23.61 7.50
C PRO A 257 -5.09 23.09 8.80
N GLY A 258 -5.63 21.88 8.77
CA GLY A 258 -6.03 21.17 9.97
C GLY A 258 -4.77 20.80 10.77
N GLU A 259 -4.90 20.64 12.09
CA GLU A 259 -3.84 19.96 12.84
C GLU A 259 -3.67 18.57 12.24
N SER A 260 -2.47 18.31 11.68
CA SER A 260 -2.12 17.00 11.18
C SER A 260 -2.26 16.00 12.31
N THR A 261 -3.18 15.04 12.17
CA THR A 261 -3.24 13.87 13.05
C THR A 261 -2.11 12.88 12.72
N VAL A 262 -1.33 13.12 11.66
CA VAL A 262 -0.14 12.35 11.30
C VAL A 262 1.09 13.01 11.95
N PRO A 263 1.71 12.36 12.95
CA PRO A 263 2.93 12.86 13.58
C PRO A 263 4.07 12.99 12.56
N PRO A 264 5.05 13.89 12.77
CA PRO A 264 6.27 13.90 11.97
C PRO A 264 6.93 12.51 11.95
N GLU A 265 7.61 12.17 10.85
CA GLU A 265 8.33 10.89 10.78
C GLU A 265 9.26 10.75 11.99
N PRO A 266 9.15 9.65 12.76
CA PRO A 266 9.93 9.48 13.96
C PRO A 266 11.42 9.46 13.61
N SER A 267 12.18 10.26 14.35
CA SER A 267 13.64 10.26 14.30
C SER A 267 14.17 8.84 14.52
N PRO A 268 15.40 8.52 14.06
CA PRO A 268 16.01 7.22 14.32
C PRO A 268 16.02 6.82 15.81
N ARG A 269 16.11 7.81 16.72
CA ARG A 269 16.01 7.59 18.16
C ARG A 269 14.60 7.20 18.61
N GLU A 270 13.57 7.86 18.09
CA GLU A 270 12.18 7.53 18.41
C GLU A 270 11.78 6.16 17.84
N ARG A 271 12.30 5.79 16.66
CA ARG A 271 12.14 4.44 16.10
C ARG A 271 12.80 3.38 16.97
N ALA A 272 14.04 3.60 17.42
CA ALA A 272 14.72 2.67 18.33
C ALA A 272 13.97 2.52 19.65
N ALA A 273 13.55 3.64 20.26
CA ALA A 273 12.77 3.63 21.50
C ALA A 273 11.42 2.92 21.35
N PHE A 274 10.78 3.05 20.19
CA PHE A 274 9.54 2.33 19.88
C PHE A 274 9.76 0.82 19.80
N VAL A 275 10.80 0.37 19.09
CA VAL A 275 11.16 -1.07 19.00
C VAL A 275 11.49 -1.63 20.38
N ASP A 276 12.30 -0.92 21.17
CA ASP A 276 12.66 -1.34 22.53
C ASP A 276 11.42 -1.47 23.43
N ALA A 277 10.43 -0.57 23.29
CA ALA A 277 9.18 -0.65 24.03
C ALA A 277 8.32 -1.86 23.65
N LEU A 278 8.24 -2.19 22.35
CA LEU A 278 7.54 -3.39 21.88
C LEU A 278 8.23 -4.67 22.35
N GLU A 279 9.55 -4.74 22.26
CA GLU A 279 10.32 -5.89 22.74
C GLU A 279 10.19 -6.08 24.25
N GLN A 280 10.17 -4.99 25.03
CA GLN A 280 9.93 -5.06 26.46
C GLN A 280 8.54 -5.65 26.78
N ARG A 281 7.52 -5.33 25.98
CA ARG A 281 6.19 -5.93 26.12
C ARG A 281 6.22 -7.43 25.79
N LEU A 282 6.80 -7.80 24.65
CA LEU A 282 6.92 -9.20 24.20
C LEU A 282 7.72 -10.09 25.16
N LEU A 283 8.82 -9.58 25.71
CA LEU A 283 9.73 -10.32 26.59
C LEU A 283 9.41 -10.11 28.07
N GLY A 284 8.44 -9.26 28.39
CA GLY A 284 7.99 -8.95 29.76
C GLY A 284 9.04 -8.27 30.66
N SER A 285 10.20 -7.88 30.13
CA SER A 285 11.28 -7.24 30.89
C SER A 285 12.20 -6.39 30.00
N PRO A 286 12.76 -5.27 30.51
CA PRO A 286 13.62 -4.40 29.73
C PRO A 286 15.02 -5.02 29.52
N ARG A 287 15.74 -4.53 28.50
CA ARG A 287 17.13 -4.89 28.20
C ARG A 287 18.10 -4.23 29.19
N THR A 288 18.40 -4.91 30.29
CA THR A 288 19.28 -4.39 31.36
C THR A 288 20.53 -5.24 31.58
N LEU A 289 20.63 -6.40 30.91
CA LEU A 289 21.67 -7.39 31.18
C LEU A 289 22.67 -7.49 30.04
N ARG A 290 23.94 -7.73 30.40
CA ARG A 290 24.98 -8.20 29.47
C ARG A 290 25.01 -9.72 29.45
N ARG A 291 25.67 -10.29 28.44
CA ARG A 291 25.82 -11.76 28.34
C ARG A 291 26.44 -12.38 29.60
N ALA A 292 27.42 -11.70 30.20
CA ALA A 292 28.08 -12.15 31.43
C ALA A 292 27.09 -12.25 32.61
N ASP A 293 26.11 -11.34 32.69
CA ASP A 293 25.10 -11.35 33.74
C ASP A 293 24.09 -12.47 33.53
N VAL A 294 23.71 -12.73 32.27
CA VAL A 294 22.87 -13.88 31.90
C VAL A 294 23.55 -15.20 32.28
N ALA A 295 24.80 -15.37 31.87
CA ALA A 295 25.59 -16.57 32.16
C ALA A 295 25.71 -16.82 33.68
N ARG A 296 26.10 -15.78 34.44
CA ARG A 296 26.22 -15.83 35.90
C ARG A 296 24.90 -16.21 36.56
N SER A 297 23.80 -15.58 36.15
CA SER A 297 22.48 -15.78 36.75
C SER A 297 21.86 -17.12 36.38
N ALA A 298 22.11 -17.62 35.17
CA ALA A 298 21.65 -18.94 34.73
C ALA A 298 22.52 -20.09 35.27
N GLY A 299 23.73 -19.79 35.78
CA GLY A 299 24.68 -20.77 36.29
C GLY A 299 25.43 -21.52 35.18
N VAL A 300 25.73 -20.82 34.08
CA VAL A 300 26.44 -21.34 32.90
C VAL A 300 27.59 -20.41 32.51
N THR A 301 28.41 -20.84 31.57
CA THR A 301 29.46 -20.02 30.96
C THR A 301 28.89 -19.11 29.86
N THR A 302 29.62 -18.02 29.56
CA THR A 302 29.29 -17.13 28.43
C THR A 302 29.36 -17.87 27.09
N ASP A 303 30.23 -18.87 26.98
CA ASP A 303 30.38 -19.67 25.76
C ASP A 303 29.20 -20.62 25.54
N GLU A 304 28.69 -21.27 26.60
CA GLU A 304 27.44 -22.05 26.54
C GLU A 304 26.26 -21.17 26.13
N THR A 305 26.16 -19.97 26.72
CA THR A 305 25.12 -18.99 26.36
C THR A 305 25.22 -18.62 24.88
N ARG A 306 26.44 -18.40 24.36
CA ARG A 306 26.69 -18.07 22.95
C ARG A 306 26.34 -19.22 22.01
N ARG A 307 26.68 -20.47 22.38
CA ARG A 307 26.30 -21.67 21.61
C ARG A 307 24.79 -21.80 21.51
N LEU A 308 24.07 -21.61 22.62
CA LEU A 308 22.61 -21.64 22.64
C LEU A 308 22.00 -20.53 21.77
N TRP A 309 22.48 -19.29 21.90
CA TRP A 309 22.00 -18.14 21.11
C TRP A 309 22.13 -18.38 19.60
N ARG A 310 23.31 -18.88 19.19
CA ARG A 310 23.58 -19.25 17.80
C ARG A 310 22.71 -20.42 17.33
N ALA A 311 22.46 -21.40 18.20
CA ALA A 311 21.59 -22.52 17.87
C ALA A 311 20.16 -22.05 17.63
N LEU A 312 19.65 -21.10 18.43
CA LEU A 312 18.32 -20.50 18.25
C LEU A 312 18.22 -19.60 17.01
N GLY A 313 19.35 -19.19 16.41
CA GLY A 313 19.38 -18.36 15.21
C GLY A 313 19.35 -16.85 15.50
N PHE A 314 19.48 -16.44 16.77
CA PHE A 314 19.46 -15.03 17.15
C PHE A 314 20.78 -14.32 16.79
N VAL A 315 20.69 -13.01 16.54
CA VAL A 315 21.83 -12.16 16.22
C VAL A 315 22.84 -12.18 17.39
N ASN A 316 24.13 -12.34 17.07
CA ASN A 316 25.18 -12.29 18.09
C ASN A 316 25.42 -10.84 18.53
N ALA A 317 24.95 -10.52 19.72
CA ALA A 317 25.38 -9.34 20.46
C ALA A 317 26.83 -9.48 20.96
N ARG A 318 27.56 -8.37 21.01
CA ARG A 318 28.88 -8.32 21.65
C ARG A 318 28.74 -8.53 23.16
N ASP A 319 29.80 -8.93 23.82
CA ASP A 319 29.72 -9.30 25.24
C ASP A 319 29.52 -8.07 26.14
N GLU A 320 29.92 -6.89 25.67
CA GLU A 320 29.73 -5.59 26.30
C GLU A 320 28.33 -4.97 26.11
N ASP A 321 27.55 -5.48 25.15
CA ASP A 321 26.24 -4.95 24.81
C ASP A 321 25.21 -5.27 25.89
N THR A 322 24.38 -4.28 26.25
CA THR A 322 23.29 -4.44 27.22
C THR A 322 21.98 -4.66 26.47
N VAL A 323 21.78 -5.89 26.02
CA VAL A 323 20.68 -6.25 25.11
C VAL A 323 19.87 -7.47 25.57
N PHE A 324 20.22 -8.04 26.72
CA PHE A 324 19.54 -9.20 27.28
C PHE A 324 18.58 -8.80 28.41
N THR A 325 17.61 -9.67 28.66
CA THR A 325 16.47 -9.50 29.58
C THR A 325 16.43 -10.63 30.62
N GLU A 326 15.58 -10.50 31.64
CA GLU A 326 15.35 -11.57 32.62
C GLU A 326 14.69 -12.82 32.00
N ALA A 327 13.93 -12.64 30.92
CA ALA A 327 13.38 -13.76 30.15
C ALA A 327 14.49 -14.64 29.57
N ASP A 328 15.59 -14.04 29.11
CA ASP A 328 16.74 -14.75 28.55
C ASP A 328 17.48 -15.58 29.61
N VAL A 329 17.55 -15.06 30.84
CA VAL A 329 18.07 -15.80 32.00
C VAL A 329 17.20 -17.02 32.27
N LYS A 330 15.87 -16.86 32.29
CA LYS A 330 14.92 -17.94 32.56
C LYS A 330 14.97 -19.02 31.48
N ALA A 331 15.05 -18.63 30.20
CA ALA A 331 15.19 -19.54 29.07
C ALA A 331 16.50 -20.33 29.15
N THR A 332 17.63 -19.63 29.34
CA THR A 332 18.96 -20.24 29.44
C THR A 332 19.05 -21.20 30.63
N ARG A 333 18.53 -20.80 31.79
CA ARG A 333 18.51 -21.64 32.99
C ARG A 333 17.68 -22.91 32.80
N SER A 334 16.56 -22.81 32.07
CA SER A 334 15.69 -23.96 31.78
C SER A 334 16.41 -24.98 30.89
N VAL A 335 17.09 -24.51 29.83
CA VAL A 335 17.91 -25.36 28.95
C VAL A 335 19.07 -26.00 29.72
N ALA A 336 19.79 -25.22 30.52
CA ALA A 336 20.91 -25.70 31.33
C ALA A 336 20.49 -26.74 32.38
N ARG A 337 19.26 -26.65 32.88
CA ARG A 337 18.69 -27.66 33.80
C ARG A 337 18.46 -28.99 33.08
N THR A 338 17.84 -28.96 31.89
CA THR A 338 17.60 -30.18 31.10
C THR A 338 18.88 -30.96 30.80
N ILE A 339 19.98 -30.26 30.51
CA ILE A 339 21.29 -30.89 30.27
C ILE A 339 21.87 -31.46 31.57
N ARG A 340 21.87 -30.70 32.67
CA ARG A 340 22.43 -31.13 33.96
C ARG A 340 21.69 -32.30 34.59
N ASP A 341 20.37 -32.34 34.44
CA ASP A 341 19.53 -33.43 34.97
C ASP A 341 19.69 -34.73 34.15
N GLY A 342 20.48 -34.71 33.06
CA GLY A 342 20.77 -35.88 32.23
C GLY A 342 19.60 -36.33 31.36
N ALA A 343 18.54 -35.52 31.24
CA ALA A 343 17.38 -35.85 30.43
C ALA A 343 17.72 -35.89 28.93
N LEU A 344 18.61 -35.01 28.47
CA LEU A 344 19.12 -34.96 27.10
C LEU A 344 20.59 -34.50 27.12
N ASP A 345 21.41 -35.05 26.21
CA ASP A 345 22.79 -34.57 26.01
C ASP A 345 22.84 -33.19 25.31
N GLU A 346 23.98 -32.49 25.44
CA GLU A 346 24.16 -31.14 24.89
C GLU A 346 23.95 -31.10 23.37
N ALA A 347 24.42 -32.12 22.64
CA ALA A 347 24.31 -32.16 21.18
C ALA A 347 22.85 -32.25 20.73
N THR A 348 22.04 -33.05 21.42
CA THR A 348 20.60 -33.21 21.19
C THR A 348 19.85 -31.93 21.53
N VAL A 349 20.15 -31.29 22.66
CA VAL A 349 19.54 -30.02 23.07
C VAL A 349 19.84 -28.91 22.06
N LEU A 350 21.09 -28.77 21.60
CA LEU A 350 21.45 -27.79 20.58
C LEU A 350 20.81 -28.11 19.21
N GLY A 351 20.64 -29.40 18.88
CA GLY A 351 19.88 -29.83 17.71
C GLY A 351 18.42 -29.40 17.76
N LEU A 352 17.76 -29.62 18.90
CA LEU A 352 16.38 -29.18 19.14
C LEU A 352 16.26 -27.65 19.11
N ALA A 353 17.18 -26.93 19.75
CA ALA A 353 17.20 -25.47 19.73
C ALA A 353 17.24 -24.92 18.29
N ARG A 354 18.04 -25.52 17.39
CA ARG A 354 18.06 -25.16 15.95
C ARG A 354 16.76 -25.46 15.22
N ALA A 355 16.10 -26.56 15.57
CA ALA A 355 14.81 -26.91 14.95
C ALA A 355 13.71 -25.92 15.41
N VAL A 356 13.66 -25.63 16.71
CA VAL A 356 12.72 -24.68 17.31
C VAL A 356 12.96 -23.28 16.79
N GLY A 357 14.22 -22.80 16.80
CA GLY A 357 14.59 -21.47 16.31
C GLY A 357 14.13 -21.23 14.87
N ARG A 358 14.47 -22.14 13.94
CA ARG A 358 14.06 -22.03 12.53
C ARG A 358 12.54 -22.06 12.32
N SER A 359 11.83 -22.88 13.11
CA SER A 359 10.37 -23.00 12.97
C SER A 359 9.66 -21.76 13.53
N THR A 360 10.15 -21.25 14.65
CA THR A 360 9.58 -20.07 15.33
C THR A 360 9.87 -18.79 14.55
N ASP A 361 11.07 -18.66 13.96
CA ASP A 361 11.43 -17.53 13.09
C ASP A 361 10.48 -17.42 11.88
N ARG A 362 10.23 -18.54 11.20
CA ARG A 362 9.24 -18.60 10.11
C ARG A 362 7.84 -18.27 10.57
N LEU A 363 7.42 -18.80 11.72
CA LEU A 363 6.10 -18.53 12.28
C LEU A 363 5.94 -17.04 12.63
N ALA A 364 6.96 -16.41 13.20
CA ALA A 364 6.96 -14.99 13.54
C ALA A 364 6.88 -14.11 12.28
N MET A 365 7.70 -14.41 11.27
CA MET A 365 7.67 -13.70 9.98
C MET A 365 6.31 -13.83 9.28
N TRP A 366 5.76 -15.04 9.23
CA TRP A 366 4.44 -15.28 8.66
C TRP A 366 3.34 -14.54 9.42
N SER A 367 3.37 -14.57 10.76
CA SER A 367 2.40 -13.88 11.61
C SER A 367 2.44 -12.37 11.38
N LEU A 368 3.64 -11.78 11.29
CA LEU A 368 3.81 -10.37 11.02
C LEU A 368 3.30 -10.00 9.63
N GLN A 369 3.52 -10.85 8.63
CA GLN A 369 3.02 -10.63 7.27
C GLN A 369 1.50 -10.63 7.21
N VAL A 370 0.84 -11.65 7.77
CA VAL A 370 -0.63 -11.73 7.81
C VAL A 370 -1.25 -10.53 8.55
N ILE A 371 -0.64 -10.10 9.66
CA ILE A 371 -1.09 -8.93 10.41
C ILE A 371 -0.87 -7.65 9.60
N THR A 372 0.25 -7.54 8.89
CA THR A 372 0.53 -6.40 8.00
C THR A 372 -0.51 -6.31 6.88
N ASP A 373 -0.81 -7.44 6.22
CA ASP A 373 -1.81 -7.51 5.15
C ASP A 373 -3.21 -7.13 5.68
N MET A 374 -3.56 -7.59 6.89
CA MET A 374 -4.79 -7.18 7.57
C MET A 374 -4.85 -5.67 7.84
N VAL A 375 -3.72 -5.04 8.19
CA VAL A 375 -3.64 -3.60 8.47
C VAL A 375 -3.73 -2.75 7.18
N ILE A 376 -3.15 -3.21 6.08
CA ILE A 376 -3.18 -2.53 4.77
C ILE A 376 -4.60 -2.49 4.18
N GLY A 377 -5.37 -3.58 4.34
CA GLY A 377 -6.65 -3.75 3.65
C GLY A 377 -6.49 -3.92 2.13
N SER A 378 -7.59 -3.93 1.37
CA SER A 378 -7.58 -4.23 -0.07
C SER A 378 -7.12 -3.08 -0.99
N ASP A 379 -6.97 -1.84 -0.50
CA ASP A 379 -6.93 -0.64 -1.35
C ASP A 379 -5.72 0.31 -1.20
N THR A 380 -4.67 -0.03 -0.43
CA THR A 380 -3.49 0.87 -0.31
C THR A 380 -2.22 0.35 -1.00
N LEU A 381 -1.52 1.28 -1.66
CA LEU A 381 -0.23 1.10 -2.33
C LEU A 381 0.90 1.29 -1.31
N GLY A 382 1.40 0.18 -0.75
CA GLY A 382 2.68 0.10 -0.04
C GLY A 382 2.63 0.10 1.48
N VAL A 383 3.72 -0.38 2.10
CA VAL A 383 3.94 -0.32 3.55
C VAL A 383 4.64 1.01 3.85
N ASP A 384 3.92 1.97 4.43
CA ASP A 384 4.51 3.19 4.98
C ASP A 384 4.90 3.00 6.46
N SER A 385 5.56 4.01 7.03
CA SER A 385 6.00 4.02 8.44
C SER A 385 4.82 3.86 9.43
N ARG A 386 3.60 4.25 9.06
CA ARG A 386 2.40 4.15 9.90
C ARG A 386 1.82 2.74 9.89
N VAL A 387 1.70 2.13 8.71
CA VAL A 387 1.28 0.73 8.54
C VAL A 387 2.22 -0.20 9.30
N ALA A 388 3.54 -0.02 9.15
CA ALA A 388 4.52 -0.83 9.86
C ALA A 388 4.38 -0.72 11.38
N ARG A 389 4.13 0.49 11.89
CA ARG A 389 3.94 0.74 13.32
C ARG A 389 2.68 0.06 13.86
N LEU A 390 1.55 0.22 13.16
CA LEU A 390 0.28 -0.36 13.55
C LEU A 390 0.32 -1.89 13.48
N ALA A 391 0.94 -2.45 12.43
CA ALA A 391 1.15 -3.90 12.31
C ALA A 391 2.01 -4.44 13.47
N ALA A 392 3.08 -3.73 13.84
CA ALA A 392 3.93 -4.12 14.96
C ALA A 392 3.21 -4.06 16.32
N GLU A 393 2.46 -2.98 16.60
CA GLU A 393 1.64 -2.86 17.81
C GLU A 393 0.60 -4.00 17.89
N ARG A 394 -0.08 -4.28 16.77
CA ARG A 394 -1.08 -5.35 16.68
C ARG A 394 -0.47 -6.74 16.84
N ALA A 395 0.72 -6.97 16.30
CA ALA A 395 1.45 -8.22 16.47
C ALA A 395 1.80 -8.48 17.94
N VAL A 396 2.20 -7.45 18.69
CA VAL A 396 2.43 -7.58 20.13
C VAL A 396 1.14 -7.88 20.89
N ASP A 397 0.04 -7.20 20.56
CA ASP A 397 -1.25 -7.43 21.23
C ASP A 397 -1.76 -8.87 21.02
N VAL A 398 -1.57 -9.42 19.82
CA VAL A 398 -2.05 -10.77 19.46
C VAL A 398 -1.08 -11.87 19.92
N ALA A 399 0.20 -11.56 20.16
CA ALA A 399 1.20 -12.56 20.56
C ALA A 399 0.82 -13.26 21.87
N ASP A 400 0.30 -12.52 22.85
CA ASP A 400 -0.13 -13.09 24.13
C ASP A 400 -1.36 -13.99 23.97
N ASP A 401 -2.27 -13.65 23.06
CA ASP A 401 -3.46 -14.44 22.74
C ASP A 401 -3.13 -15.73 21.98
N LEU A 402 -2.11 -15.71 21.11
CA LEU A 402 -1.70 -16.86 20.30
C LEU A 402 -0.75 -17.81 21.03
N SER A 403 0.01 -17.34 22.02
CA SER A 403 0.99 -18.16 22.75
C SER A 403 0.40 -19.46 23.34
N PRO A 404 -0.78 -19.46 23.99
CA PRO A 404 -1.44 -20.68 24.47
C PRO A 404 -1.82 -21.65 23.35
N LEU A 405 -2.22 -21.14 22.18
CA LEU A 405 -2.56 -21.96 21.02
C LEU A 405 -1.33 -22.68 20.49
N ILE A 406 -0.18 -22.01 20.43
CA ILE A 406 1.09 -22.62 20.00
C ILE A 406 1.49 -23.75 20.96
N ASP A 407 1.42 -23.54 22.27
CA ASP A 407 1.71 -24.59 23.26
C ASP A 407 0.75 -25.78 23.10
N TYR A 408 -0.56 -25.53 22.93
CA TYR A 408 -1.55 -26.57 22.69
C TYR A 408 -1.26 -27.37 21.42
N VAL A 409 -1.05 -26.70 20.28
CA VAL A 409 -0.79 -27.33 18.98
C VAL A 409 0.50 -28.14 19.03
N TRP A 410 1.55 -27.61 19.67
CA TRP A 410 2.80 -28.35 19.87
C TRP A 410 2.58 -29.63 20.69
N ARG A 411 1.87 -29.55 21.82
CA ARG A 411 1.55 -30.73 22.65
C ARG A 411 0.70 -31.76 21.90
N ARG A 412 -0.30 -31.31 21.16
CA ARG A 412 -1.17 -32.18 20.37
C ARG A 412 -0.39 -32.88 19.26
N SER A 413 0.48 -32.14 18.57
CA SER A 413 1.35 -32.69 17.52
C SER A 413 2.32 -33.72 18.09
N LEU A 414 2.88 -33.45 19.28
CA LEU A 414 3.74 -34.40 19.98
C LEU A 414 2.98 -35.67 20.36
N ALA A 415 1.75 -35.57 20.87
CA ALA A 415 0.92 -36.73 21.19
C ALA A 415 0.62 -37.60 19.95
N VAL A 416 0.35 -36.96 18.79
CA VAL A 416 0.18 -37.67 17.51
C VAL A 416 1.48 -38.35 17.08
N ALA A 417 2.62 -37.67 17.20
CA ALA A 417 3.92 -38.23 16.85
C ALA A 417 4.30 -39.42 17.74
N ILE A 418 4.03 -39.35 19.05
CA ILE A 418 4.22 -40.47 19.98
C ILE A 418 3.31 -41.64 19.62
N SER A 419 2.04 -41.37 19.31
CA SER A 419 1.09 -42.42 18.91
C SER A 419 1.56 -43.15 17.64
N ARG A 420 2.09 -42.39 16.66
CA ARG A 420 2.70 -42.95 15.44
C ARG A 420 3.95 -43.76 15.76
N LEU A 421 4.84 -43.24 16.62
CA LEU A 421 6.06 -43.95 17.04
C LEU A 421 5.72 -45.29 17.69
N ILE A 422 4.71 -45.33 18.56
CA ILE A 422 4.28 -46.57 19.23
C ILE A 422 3.67 -47.54 18.20
N ALA A 423 2.78 -47.08 17.33
CA ALA A 423 2.20 -47.91 16.27
C ALA A 423 3.27 -48.45 15.30
N ASP A 424 4.28 -47.65 14.99
CA ASP A 424 5.40 -48.03 14.12
C ASP A 424 6.47 -48.85 14.87
N SER A 425 6.34 -49.12 16.18
CA SER A 425 7.33 -49.88 16.98
C SER A 425 7.09 -51.40 17.03
N GLU A 426 6.13 -51.92 16.25
CA GLU A 426 5.96 -53.37 16.09
C GLU A 426 7.18 -54.01 15.39
N PRO A 427 7.61 -55.23 15.77
CA PRO A 427 8.95 -55.78 15.48
C PRO A 427 9.39 -55.88 13.99
N GLU A 428 8.49 -55.72 13.03
CA GLU A 428 8.79 -55.82 11.59
C GLU A 428 9.24 -54.48 10.95
N SER A 429 9.26 -53.36 11.69
CA SER A 429 9.35 -52.00 11.13
C SER A 429 10.74 -51.38 11.01
N HIS A 430 11.82 -52.06 11.40
CA HIS A 430 13.19 -51.52 11.35
C HIS A 430 13.76 -51.27 9.93
N ILE A 431 13.00 -51.55 8.87
CA ILE A 431 13.40 -51.39 7.45
C ILE A 431 12.50 -50.34 6.72
N GLY A 432 12.00 -49.34 7.46
CA GLY A 432 11.16 -48.27 6.90
C GLY A 432 9.68 -48.64 6.81
N VAL A 433 8.81 -47.62 6.86
CA VAL A 433 7.35 -47.77 6.89
C VAL A 433 6.76 -47.80 5.48
N ILE A 434 5.70 -48.57 5.27
CA ILE A 434 4.95 -48.52 4.01
C ILE A 434 4.04 -47.29 4.04
N ARG A 435 4.16 -46.44 3.02
CA ARG A 435 3.32 -45.26 2.81
C ARG A 435 3.01 -45.11 1.34
N THR A 436 1.86 -44.55 1.03
CA THR A 436 1.54 -44.06 -0.31
C THR A 436 1.90 -42.60 -0.37
N ILE A 437 2.82 -42.27 -1.29
CA ILE A 437 3.36 -40.93 -1.49
C ILE A 437 2.71 -40.32 -2.72
N GLY A 438 2.27 -39.08 -2.58
CA GLY A 438 1.70 -38.30 -3.68
C GLY A 438 2.38 -36.97 -3.84
N PHE A 439 2.60 -36.59 -5.10
CA PHE A 439 3.03 -35.26 -5.48
C PHE A 439 1.96 -34.64 -6.36
N ALA A 440 1.61 -33.39 -6.08
CA ALA A 440 0.62 -32.64 -6.83
C ALA A 440 1.22 -31.30 -7.26
N ASP A 441 1.22 -31.04 -8.57
CA ASP A 441 1.96 -29.94 -9.20
C ASP A 441 1.03 -29.08 -10.07
N LEU A 442 1.22 -27.76 -10.06
CA LEU A 442 0.48 -26.81 -10.91
C LEU A 442 1.09 -26.73 -12.31
N VAL A 443 0.26 -26.96 -13.34
CA VAL A 443 0.74 -26.92 -14.73
C VAL A 443 1.04 -25.48 -15.17
N ASN A 444 2.18 -25.30 -15.84
CA ASN A 444 2.65 -24.02 -16.40
C ASN A 444 2.85 -22.89 -15.37
N PHE A 445 3.01 -23.21 -14.09
CA PHE A 445 3.18 -22.22 -13.03
C PHE A 445 4.34 -21.25 -13.31
N THR A 446 5.50 -21.72 -13.79
CA THR A 446 6.65 -20.86 -14.12
C THR A 446 6.38 -19.84 -15.24
N GLN A 447 5.43 -20.13 -16.14
CA GLN A 447 5.02 -19.14 -17.15
C GLN A 447 4.04 -18.13 -16.55
N LEU A 448 3.14 -18.60 -15.69
CA LEU A 448 2.16 -17.78 -15.00
C LEU A 448 2.82 -16.76 -14.06
N THR A 449 3.88 -17.15 -13.34
CA THR A 449 4.63 -16.24 -12.45
C THR A 449 5.29 -15.07 -13.17
N ARG A 450 5.49 -15.13 -14.49
CA ARG A 450 6.00 -14.01 -15.30
C ARG A 450 4.92 -13.02 -15.73
N GLN A 451 3.66 -13.43 -15.66
CA GLN A 451 2.51 -12.64 -16.09
C GLN A 451 1.78 -12.01 -14.89
N LEU A 452 1.86 -12.66 -13.73
CA LEU A 452 1.28 -12.18 -12.49
C LEU A 452 2.20 -11.17 -11.78
N ASN A 453 1.59 -10.18 -11.12
CA ASN A 453 2.29 -9.34 -10.17
C ASN A 453 2.50 -10.07 -8.82
N GLU A 454 3.31 -9.50 -7.92
CA GLU A 454 3.66 -10.15 -6.63
C GLU A 454 2.44 -10.46 -5.77
N ARG A 455 1.40 -9.61 -5.77
CA ARG A 455 0.17 -9.83 -5.00
C ARG A 455 -0.67 -10.96 -5.57
N GLU A 456 -0.87 -10.96 -6.88
CA GLU A 456 -1.61 -12.03 -7.58
C GLU A 456 -0.93 -13.38 -7.39
N LEU A 457 0.41 -13.41 -7.44
CA LEU A 457 1.18 -14.62 -7.17
C LEU A 457 1.02 -15.10 -5.73
N ALA A 458 1.08 -14.18 -4.75
CA ALA A 458 0.90 -14.52 -3.33
C ALA A 458 -0.51 -15.10 -3.06
N VAL A 459 -1.56 -14.48 -3.63
CA VAL A 459 -2.94 -14.97 -3.52
C VAL A 459 -3.07 -16.36 -4.14
N LEU A 460 -2.50 -16.58 -5.32
CA LEU A 460 -2.54 -17.89 -5.98
C LEU A 460 -1.87 -18.97 -5.13
N VAL A 461 -0.65 -18.71 -4.64
CA VAL A 461 0.11 -19.66 -3.82
C VAL A 461 -0.63 -19.97 -2.53
N GLN A 462 -1.12 -18.94 -1.81
CA GLN A 462 -1.88 -19.12 -0.58
C GLN A 462 -3.16 -19.94 -0.79
N ARG A 463 -3.88 -19.69 -1.88
CA ARG A 463 -5.12 -20.40 -2.22
C ARG A 463 -4.83 -21.87 -2.56
N PHE A 464 -3.77 -22.13 -3.31
CA PHE A 464 -3.29 -23.49 -3.60
C PHE A 464 -2.87 -24.25 -2.34
N GLU A 465 -2.05 -23.64 -1.47
CA GLU A 465 -1.60 -24.27 -0.23
C GLU A 465 -2.77 -24.58 0.73
N SER A 466 -3.73 -23.65 0.84
CA SER A 466 -4.94 -23.84 1.67
C SER A 466 -5.80 -24.97 1.14
N LEU A 467 -6.09 -24.99 -0.17
CA LEU A 467 -6.85 -26.05 -0.82
C LEU A 467 -6.20 -27.42 -0.56
N ALA A 468 -4.88 -27.51 -0.75
CA ALA A 468 -4.15 -28.75 -0.57
C ALA A 468 -4.17 -29.22 0.89
N SER A 469 -3.96 -28.31 1.83
CA SER A 469 -3.99 -28.62 3.26
C SER A 469 -5.34 -29.15 3.70
N ASP A 470 -6.43 -28.50 3.29
CA ASP A 470 -7.79 -28.88 3.68
C ASP A 470 -8.17 -30.25 3.15
N ILE A 471 -7.90 -30.52 1.86
CA ILE A 471 -8.22 -31.82 1.23
C ILE A 471 -7.38 -32.94 1.84
N VAL A 472 -6.08 -32.73 2.00
CA VAL A 472 -5.19 -33.76 2.58
C VAL A 472 -5.61 -34.09 4.01
N ALA A 473 -5.94 -33.08 4.82
CA ALA A 473 -6.39 -33.27 6.19
C ALA A 473 -7.76 -33.98 6.26
N ALA A 474 -8.71 -33.61 5.40
CA ALA A 474 -10.05 -34.20 5.35
C ALA A 474 -10.02 -35.72 5.08
N HIS A 475 -9.05 -36.17 4.30
CA HIS A 475 -8.84 -37.60 4.00
C HIS A 475 -7.90 -38.31 4.97
N GLY A 476 -7.44 -37.66 6.04
CA GLY A 476 -6.53 -38.27 7.02
C GLY A 476 -5.08 -38.41 6.55
N GLY A 477 -4.71 -37.73 5.46
CA GLY A 477 -3.34 -37.64 4.97
C GLY A 477 -2.49 -36.65 5.75
N ALA A 478 -1.20 -36.62 5.43
CA ALA A 478 -0.26 -35.66 5.98
C ALA A 478 0.47 -34.93 4.84
N ILE A 479 0.41 -33.59 4.85
CA ILE A 479 1.34 -32.77 4.06
C ILE A 479 2.73 -32.94 4.67
N VAL A 480 3.67 -33.37 3.84
CA VAL A 480 5.08 -33.50 4.22
C VAL A 480 5.79 -32.16 4.04
N LYS A 481 5.63 -31.54 2.86
CA LYS A 481 6.18 -30.23 2.52
C LYS A 481 5.50 -29.65 1.27
N THR A 482 5.52 -28.33 1.18
CA THR A 482 5.25 -27.58 -0.06
C THR A 482 6.60 -27.14 -0.66
N ILE A 483 6.72 -27.21 -1.98
CA ILE A 483 7.90 -26.80 -2.74
C ILE A 483 7.40 -25.88 -3.85
N GLY A 484 7.16 -24.61 -3.53
CA GLY A 484 6.62 -23.65 -4.50
C GLY A 484 5.22 -24.05 -4.96
N ASP A 485 5.14 -24.51 -6.21
CA ASP A 485 3.94 -24.97 -6.93
C ASP A 485 3.61 -26.46 -6.76
N GLU A 486 4.43 -27.19 -6.00
CA GLU A 486 4.28 -28.62 -5.77
C GLU A 486 3.97 -28.92 -4.29
N VAL A 487 3.02 -29.83 -4.05
CA VAL A 487 2.68 -30.35 -2.72
C VAL A 487 3.07 -31.81 -2.64
N LEU A 488 3.91 -32.15 -1.65
CA LEU A 488 4.19 -33.53 -1.26
C LEU A 488 3.29 -33.94 -0.10
N PHE A 489 2.46 -34.95 -0.32
CA PHE A 489 1.61 -35.55 0.70
C PHE A 489 1.88 -37.05 0.86
N SER A 490 1.50 -37.58 2.02
CA SER A 490 1.61 -38.99 2.33
C SER A 490 0.33 -39.51 2.99
N HIS A 491 0.01 -40.76 2.73
CA HIS A 491 -1.10 -41.48 3.34
C HIS A 491 -0.66 -42.88 3.78
N THR A 492 -1.32 -43.44 4.79
CA THR A 492 -1.05 -44.81 5.26
C THR A 492 -1.69 -45.89 4.38
N THR A 493 -2.62 -45.50 3.51
CA THR A 493 -3.39 -46.37 2.60
C THR A 493 -3.41 -45.82 1.17
N VAL A 494 -3.54 -46.70 0.17
CA VAL A 494 -3.59 -46.33 -1.25
C VAL A 494 -4.90 -45.62 -1.58
N GLU A 495 -6.01 -46.02 -0.96
CA GLU A 495 -7.34 -45.50 -1.20
C GLU A 495 -7.45 -44.03 -0.78
N GLY A 496 -6.94 -43.69 0.42
CA GLY A 496 -6.94 -42.31 0.91
C GLY A 496 -6.07 -41.39 0.06
N ALA A 497 -4.87 -41.85 -0.34
CA ALA A 497 -4.03 -41.08 -1.26
C ALA A 497 -4.69 -40.85 -2.63
N THR A 498 -5.42 -41.85 -3.13
CA THR A 498 -6.16 -41.75 -4.40
C THR A 498 -7.35 -40.79 -4.29
N ALA A 499 -8.05 -40.79 -3.16
CA ALA A 499 -9.14 -39.86 -2.89
C ALA A 499 -8.64 -38.40 -2.85
N ILE A 500 -7.53 -38.15 -2.13
CA ILE A 500 -6.84 -36.85 -2.13
C ILE A 500 -6.50 -36.41 -3.54
N ALA A 501 -5.86 -37.29 -4.33
CA ALA A 501 -5.45 -36.98 -5.70
C ALA A 501 -6.63 -36.54 -6.57
N PHE A 502 -7.77 -37.22 -6.48
CA PHE A 502 -8.94 -36.85 -7.27
C PHE A 502 -9.58 -35.55 -6.80
N ASP A 503 -9.76 -35.34 -5.49
CA ASP A 503 -10.38 -34.11 -4.99
C ASP A 503 -9.50 -32.88 -5.25
N LEU A 504 -8.17 -33.02 -5.22
CA LEU A 504 -7.26 -31.96 -5.65
C LEU A 504 -7.48 -31.56 -7.11
N LEU A 505 -7.58 -32.56 -8.01
CA LEU A 505 -7.83 -32.29 -9.43
C LEU A 505 -9.22 -31.69 -9.67
N ASP A 506 -10.25 -32.22 -9.01
CA ASP A 506 -11.64 -31.76 -9.16
C ASP A 506 -11.81 -30.32 -8.66
N GLN A 507 -11.27 -29.99 -7.48
CA GLN A 507 -11.38 -28.66 -6.90
C GLN A 507 -10.51 -27.63 -7.64
N ALA A 508 -9.29 -27.98 -8.04
CA ALA A 508 -8.47 -27.10 -8.85
C ALA A 508 -9.10 -26.82 -10.23
N ALA A 509 -9.80 -27.80 -10.82
CA ALA A 509 -10.52 -27.59 -12.08
C ALA A 509 -11.79 -26.73 -11.93
N ALA A 510 -12.35 -26.63 -10.72
CA ALA A 510 -13.52 -25.80 -10.41
C ALA A 510 -13.15 -24.36 -10.00
N ASP A 511 -11.86 -24.09 -9.78
CA ASP A 511 -11.36 -22.80 -9.31
C ASP A 511 -10.72 -22.04 -10.48
N ASP A 512 -11.32 -20.91 -10.89
CA ASP A 512 -10.86 -20.11 -12.03
C ASP A 512 -9.46 -19.53 -11.86
N LEU A 513 -8.98 -19.39 -10.61
CA LEU A 513 -7.65 -18.85 -10.33
C LEU A 513 -6.57 -19.94 -10.32
N ILE A 514 -6.92 -21.19 -10.01
CA ILE A 514 -5.93 -22.27 -9.85
C ILE A 514 -5.70 -22.95 -11.20
N PRO A 515 -4.46 -22.98 -11.72
CA PRO A 515 -4.14 -23.76 -12.91
C PRO A 515 -4.47 -25.25 -12.73
N ARG A 516 -4.72 -25.94 -13.84
CA ARG A 516 -4.90 -27.39 -13.80
C ARG A 516 -3.72 -28.06 -13.11
N MET A 517 -4.03 -28.98 -12.21
CA MET A 517 -3.04 -29.76 -11.50
C MET A 517 -2.73 -31.07 -12.22
N ARG A 518 -1.60 -31.69 -11.89
CA ARG A 518 -1.26 -33.06 -12.23
C ARG A 518 -0.73 -33.78 -11.00
N VAL A 519 -1.03 -35.07 -10.87
CA VAL A 519 -0.70 -35.84 -9.65
C VAL A 519 0.00 -37.14 -9.99
N GLY A 520 1.05 -37.48 -9.25
CA GLY A 520 1.73 -38.77 -9.30
C GLY A 520 1.70 -39.49 -7.96
N LEU A 521 1.34 -40.78 -7.96
CA LEU A 521 1.24 -41.63 -6.78
C LEU A 521 2.18 -42.83 -6.88
N ALA A 522 2.87 -43.15 -5.79
CA ALA A 522 3.61 -44.40 -5.63
C ALA A 522 3.45 -44.93 -4.21
N THR A 523 3.42 -46.25 -4.04
CA THR A 523 3.30 -46.88 -2.73
C THR A 523 4.48 -47.80 -2.46
N GLY A 524 5.00 -47.78 -1.24
CA GLY A 524 6.17 -48.57 -0.89
C GLY A 524 6.84 -48.13 0.40
N ARG A 525 8.00 -48.73 0.67
CA ARG A 525 8.80 -48.40 1.87
C ARG A 525 9.40 -47.00 1.75
N VAL A 526 9.33 -46.22 2.83
CA VAL A 526 9.96 -44.91 2.96
C VAL A 526 10.65 -44.77 4.31
N LEU A 527 11.72 -43.97 4.32
CA LEU A 527 12.39 -43.53 5.54
C LEU A 527 11.77 -42.20 5.99
N ALA A 528 11.01 -42.23 7.08
CA ALA A 528 10.50 -41.02 7.72
C ALA A 528 11.56 -40.43 8.65
N ARG A 529 11.96 -39.17 8.45
CA ARG A 529 12.96 -38.50 9.30
C ARG A 529 12.66 -37.01 9.42
N LEU A 530 12.57 -36.52 10.65
CA LEU A 530 12.37 -35.09 10.98
C LEU A 530 11.15 -34.47 10.26
N GLY A 531 10.06 -35.23 10.10
CA GLY A 531 8.86 -34.77 9.41
C GLY A 531 8.92 -34.86 7.88
N ASP A 532 10.02 -35.33 7.30
CA ASP A 532 10.19 -35.55 5.87
C ASP A 532 10.20 -37.04 5.53
N VAL A 533 10.03 -37.38 4.24
CA VAL A 533 10.08 -38.75 3.72
C VAL A 533 11.13 -38.89 2.63
N TYR A 534 11.90 -39.98 2.67
CA TYR A 534 12.96 -40.28 1.71
C TYR A 534 12.86 -41.71 1.19
N GLY A 535 13.32 -41.92 -0.04
CA GLY A 535 13.46 -43.26 -0.62
C GLY A 535 13.03 -43.35 -2.09
N ASN A 536 13.18 -44.54 -2.66
CA ASN A 536 12.86 -44.80 -4.07
C ASN A 536 11.37 -44.55 -4.38
N THR A 537 10.49 -44.82 -3.43
CA THR A 537 9.04 -44.55 -3.55
C THR A 537 8.76 -43.06 -3.76
N VAL A 538 9.45 -42.19 -3.01
CA VAL A 538 9.31 -40.73 -3.13
C VAL A 538 9.80 -40.27 -4.50
N ASN A 539 10.98 -40.73 -4.93
CA ASN A 539 11.54 -40.41 -6.24
C ASN A 539 10.61 -40.87 -7.37
N ARG A 540 9.98 -42.05 -7.24
CA ARG A 540 9.04 -42.58 -8.22
C ARG A 540 7.79 -41.71 -8.33
N ALA A 541 7.18 -41.33 -7.20
CA ALA A 541 6.00 -40.47 -7.19
C ALA A 541 6.28 -39.09 -7.83
N ALA A 542 7.41 -38.46 -7.51
CA ALA A 542 7.81 -37.18 -8.10
C ALA A 542 7.96 -37.29 -9.63
N ARG A 543 8.61 -38.36 -10.12
CA ARG A 543 8.82 -38.60 -11.55
C ARG A 543 7.53 -38.92 -12.29
N LEU A 544 6.61 -39.68 -11.67
CA LEU A 544 5.27 -39.92 -12.20
C LEU A 544 4.49 -38.62 -12.36
N THR A 545 4.61 -37.70 -11.41
CA THR A 545 3.96 -36.37 -11.46
C THR A 545 4.48 -35.56 -12.65
N GLY A 546 5.81 -35.52 -12.84
CA GLY A 546 6.41 -34.83 -13.99
C GLY A 546 6.00 -35.40 -15.35
N ALA A 547 5.68 -36.70 -15.41
CA ALA A 547 5.19 -37.38 -16.63
C ALA A 547 3.66 -37.30 -16.80
N ALA A 548 2.92 -36.85 -15.78
CA ALA A 548 1.47 -36.77 -15.82
C ALA A 548 1.01 -35.60 -16.71
N SER A 549 -0.09 -35.83 -17.44
CA SER A 549 -0.75 -34.79 -18.22
C SER A 549 -1.62 -33.91 -17.31
N PRO A 550 -1.94 -32.66 -17.72
CA PRO A 550 -2.81 -31.78 -16.93
C PRO A 550 -4.17 -32.44 -16.67
N GLY A 551 -4.59 -32.47 -15.41
CA GLY A 551 -5.84 -33.07 -14.96
C GLY A 551 -5.83 -34.59 -14.82
N THR A 552 -4.66 -35.24 -14.77
CA THR A 552 -4.57 -36.70 -14.63
C THR A 552 -3.79 -37.15 -13.40
N VAL A 553 -4.18 -38.29 -12.84
CA VAL A 553 -3.41 -39.01 -11.81
C VAL A 553 -2.64 -40.14 -12.47
N LEU A 554 -1.31 -40.13 -12.36
CA LEU A 554 -0.46 -41.27 -12.71
C LEU A 554 -0.04 -42.04 -11.47
N ALA A 555 -0.02 -43.36 -11.57
CA ALA A 555 0.31 -44.27 -10.50
C ALA A 555 1.32 -45.33 -10.95
N ASP A 556 2.08 -45.87 -10.01
CA ASP A 556 2.88 -47.06 -10.24
C ASP A 556 2.04 -48.35 -10.20
N THR A 557 2.66 -49.47 -10.60
CA THR A 557 2.00 -50.78 -10.63
C THR A 557 1.50 -51.22 -9.27
N ASP A 558 2.19 -50.87 -8.20
CA ASP A 558 1.83 -51.27 -6.83
C ASP A 558 0.53 -50.56 -6.39
N VAL A 559 0.40 -49.26 -6.66
CA VAL A 559 -0.85 -48.51 -6.46
C VAL A 559 -1.98 -49.06 -7.33
N ALA A 560 -1.74 -49.31 -8.61
CA ALA A 560 -2.77 -49.83 -9.52
C ALA A 560 -3.26 -51.23 -9.11
N SER A 561 -2.35 -52.09 -8.65
CA SER A 561 -2.67 -53.44 -8.19
C SER A 561 -3.52 -53.41 -6.92
N ALA A 562 -3.22 -52.51 -5.98
CA ALA A 562 -4.02 -52.33 -4.77
C ALA A 562 -5.46 -51.86 -5.09
N LEU A 563 -5.66 -51.12 -6.19
CA LEU A 563 -6.97 -50.60 -6.61
C LEU A 563 -7.75 -51.55 -7.54
N ALA A 564 -7.18 -52.68 -7.98
CA ALA A 564 -7.77 -53.53 -9.02
C ALA A 564 -9.17 -54.10 -8.68
N GLY A 565 -9.49 -54.24 -7.39
CA GLY A 565 -10.80 -54.74 -6.91
C GLY A 565 -11.87 -53.65 -6.69
N ARG A 566 -11.55 -52.37 -6.91
CA ARG A 566 -12.44 -51.25 -6.63
C ARG A 566 -13.39 -50.97 -7.79
N THR A 567 -14.66 -50.71 -7.49
CA THR A 567 -15.68 -50.40 -8.51
C THR A 567 -15.74 -48.93 -8.89
N ASP A 568 -15.26 -48.04 -8.01
CA ASP A 568 -15.32 -46.59 -8.14
C ASP A 568 -14.06 -45.97 -8.78
N VAL A 569 -12.99 -46.75 -8.97
CA VAL A 569 -11.75 -46.33 -9.62
C VAL A 569 -11.48 -47.19 -10.84
N ARG A 570 -11.06 -46.57 -11.94
CA ARG A 570 -10.55 -47.25 -13.14
C ARG A 570 -9.06 -46.95 -13.31
N ALA A 571 -8.24 -47.99 -13.29
CA ALA A 571 -6.81 -47.92 -13.61
C ALA A 571 -6.57 -48.46 -15.03
N VAL A 572 -5.86 -47.69 -15.86
CA VAL A 572 -5.52 -48.08 -17.23
C VAL A 572 -4.01 -47.98 -17.41
N ALA A 573 -3.37 -49.09 -17.78
CA ALA A 573 -1.93 -49.12 -18.06
C ALA A 573 -1.60 -48.25 -19.29
N ARG A 574 -0.51 -47.51 -19.22
CA ARG A 574 0.13 -46.85 -20.38
C ARG A 574 1.38 -47.60 -20.80
N GLU A 575 1.92 -47.23 -21.96
CA GLU A 575 3.25 -47.67 -22.40
C GLU A 575 4.31 -47.36 -21.34
N ALA A 576 5.34 -48.20 -21.27
CA ALA A 576 6.44 -48.03 -20.34
C ALA A 576 7.10 -46.67 -20.57
N ILE A 577 7.23 -45.88 -19.51
CA ILE A 577 7.93 -44.60 -19.54
C ILE A 577 9.32 -44.78 -18.96
N HIS A 578 10.33 -44.25 -19.64
CA HIS A 578 11.67 -44.21 -19.10
C HIS A 578 11.81 -43.02 -18.15
N LEU A 579 12.02 -43.30 -16.87
CA LEU A 579 12.21 -42.28 -15.85
C LEU A 579 13.70 -42.16 -15.52
N ALA A 580 14.25 -40.96 -15.67
CA ALA A 580 15.66 -40.68 -15.42
C ALA A 580 16.08 -41.11 -14.00
N GLY A 581 17.06 -42.02 -13.92
CA GLY A 581 17.61 -42.56 -12.66
C GLY A 581 16.79 -43.69 -12.01
N ILE A 582 15.65 -44.09 -12.60
CA ILE A 582 14.78 -45.17 -12.10
C ILE A 582 14.71 -46.33 -13.12
N GLY A 583 14.74 -46.03 -14.42
CA GLY A 583 14.61 -47.01 -15.51
C GLY A 583 13.22 -47.00 -16.14
N GLU A 584 12.90 -48.03 -16.92
CA GLU A 584 11.56 -48.21 -17.49
C GLU A 584 10.56 -48.63 -16.43
N ILE A 585 9.43 -47.91 -16.33
CA ILE A 585 8.32 -48.28 -15.46
C ILE A 585 7.01 -48.31 -16.24
N THR A 586 6.15 -49.28 -15.94
CA THR A 586 4.74 -49.23 -16.36
C THR A 586 4.01 -48.22 -15.49
N SER A 587 3.40 -47.22 -16.12
CA SER A 587 2.57 -46.22 -15.43
C SER A 587 1.09 -46.49 -15.67
N TRP A 588 0.25 -46.11 -14.72
CA TRP A 588 -1.19 -46.33 -14.76
C TRP A 588 -1.93 -45.01 -14.61
N VAL A 589 -2.86 -44.71 -15.51
CA VAL A 589 -3.77 -43.56 -15.36
C VAL A 589 -4.93 -43.98 -14.48
N LEU A 590 -5.15 -43.24 -13.39
CA LEU A 590 -6.31 -43.44 -12.52
C LEU A 590 -7.42 -42.43 -12.88
N SER A 591 -8.66 -42.90 -12.88
CA SER A 591 -9.85 -42.06 -13.09
C SER A 591 -11.02 -42.52 -12.24
N ARG A 592 -11.86 -41.58 -11.79
CA ARG A 592 -13.14 -41.91 -11.13
C ARG A 592 -14.09 -42.54 -12.15
N ARG A 593 -14.73 -43.66 -11.77
CA ARG A 593 -15.91 -44.14 -12.50
C ARG A 593 -17.08 -43.26 -12.07
N ARG A 594 -17.55 -42.37 -12.95
CA ARG A 594 -18.84 -41.71 -12.75
C ARG A 594 -19.91 -42.81 -12.75
N GLY A 595 -20.67 -42.91 -11.66
CA GLY A 595 -21.84 -43.77 -11.60
C GLY A 595 -22.80 -43.37 -12.73
N ASN A 596 -23.36 -44.36 -13.41
CA ASN A 596 -24.42 -44.17 -14.40
C ASN A 596 -25.65 -43.51 -13.77
#